data_AF-A0A936H798-F1
#
_entry.id   AF-A0A936H798-F1
#
_cell.length_a   1.000
_cell.length_b   1.000
_cell.length_c   1.000
_cell.angle_alpha   90.00
_cell.angle_beta   90.00
_cell.angle_gamma   90.00
#
_symmetry.space_group_name_H-M   'P 1'
#
loop_
_entity.id
_entity.type
_entity.pdbx_description
1 polymer ?
#
loop_
_entity_poly.entity_id
_entity_poly.type
_entity_poly.pdbx_seq_one_letter_code
_entity_poly.pdbx_strand_id
1 'polypeptide(L)'
;MQADRLDRSDPPAAPDRRLAAAIVEFNCLPGRYAHDSWFAVLPRGALLLRLRESPRVAQRLSRELLAAWGLEGHYCFDFSAPSARLALLDGSTLAQLVLYAGLTATAAYVRRAVERDKMAALKQRLGEPALLFALKRAPFLSGVAPLPDALHRASPDAFHQITLLAGLQCLAASLKGQERALRRRLLLKFPQGWAAAFAPSKATPPPAACARLFDQLLLEFAPQWAHLAA
;
A
#
# COMPACT_ATOMS: atom_id res chain seq x y z
N MET A 1 -52.86 16.82 25.53
CA MET A 1 -51.63 16.44 26.25
C MET A 1 -51.06 15.20 25.59
N GLN A 2 -50.16 15.39 24.64
CA GLN A 2 -49.53 14.32 23.87
C GLN A 2 -48.14 14.07 24.48
N ALA A 3 -47.92 12.83 24.90
CA ALA A 3 -46.71 12.40 25.60
C ALA A 3 -45.50 12.43 24.65
N ASP A 4 -44.57 13.29 25.03
CA ASP A 4 -43.11 13.18 24.97
C ASP A 4 -42.58 11.85 24.40
N ARG A 5 -42.36 11.82 23.07
CA ARG A 5 -41.53 10.79 22.43
C ARG A 5 -40.08 11.23 22.59
N LEU A 6 -39.49 10.81 23.71
CA LEU A 6 -38.04 10.88 23.91
C LEU A 6 -37.34 10.14 22.77
N ASP A 7 -36.63 10.94 21.99
CA ASP A 7 -35.65 10.60 20.98
C ASP A 7 -34.62 9.60 21.56
N ARG A 8 -34.88 8.30 21.35
CA ARG A 8 -33.89 7.25 21.58
C ARG A 8 -32.92 7.30 20.41
N SER A 9 -31.98 8.25 20.47
CA SER A 9 -30.74 8.13 19.72
C SER A 9 -30.04 6.86 20.19
N ASP A 10 -29.95 5.88 19.29
CA ASP A 10 -29.17 4.67 19.55
C ASP A 10 -27.74 5.07 19.98
N PRO A 11 -27.17 4.43 21.01
CA PRO A 11 -25.79 4.69 21.38
C PRO A 11 -24.89 4.41 20.15
N PRO A 12 -23.84 5.23 19.91
CA PRO A 12 -22.94 5.00 18.79
C PRO A 12 -22.40 3.58 18.87
N ALA A 13 -22.50 2.84 17.76
CA ALA A 13 -22.00 1.47 17.66
C ALA A 13 -20.57 1.40 18.21
N ALA A 14 -20.32 0.44 19.11
CA ALA A 14 -19.01 0.31 19.73
C ALA A 14 -17.92 0.18 18.63
N PRO A 15 -16.80 0.91 18.75
CA PRO A 15 -15.77 0.91 17.72
C PRO A 15 -15.23 -0.52 17.53
N ASP A 16 -15.05 -0.93 16.27
CA ASP A 16 -14.49 -2.24 15.94
C ASP A 16 -13.12 -2.39 16.61
N ARG A 17 -13.05 -3.29 17.61
CA ARG A 17 -11.83 -3.52 18.40
C ARG A 17 -10.64 -3.91 17.53
N ARG A 18 -10.88 -4.57 16.38
CA ARG A 18 -9.81 -4.95 15.45
C ARG A 18 -9.23 -3.74 14.75
N LEU A 19 -10.09 -2.83 14.27
CA LEU A 19 -9.67 -1.58 13.67
C LEU A 19 -8.90 -0.71 14.68
N ALA A 20 -9.41 -0.57 15.91
CA ALA A 20 -8.75 0.19 16.96
C ALA A 20 -7.34 -0.36 17.28
N ALA A 21 -7.19 -1.68 17.39
CA ALA A 21 -5.89 -2.32 17.61
C ALA A 21 -4.92 -2.07 16.44
N ALA A 22 -5.39 -2.18 15.19
CA ALA A 22 -4.58 -1.91 14.00
C ALA A 22 -4.10 -0.45 13.96
N ILE A 23 -4.97 0.50 14.33
CA ILE A 23 -4.63 1.94 14.41
C ILE A 23 -3.55 2.19 15.48
N VAL A 24 -3.69 1.57 16.66
CA VAL A 24 -2.69 1.70 17.73
C VAL A 24 -1.34 1.12 17.29
N GLU A 25 -1.35 -0.08 16.69
CA GLU A 25 -0.14 -0.70 16.17
C GLU A 25 0.54 0.16 15.09
N PHE A 26 -0.24 0.67 14.13
CA PHE A 26 0.24 1.56 13.08
C PHE A 26 0.95 2.79 13.65
N ASN A 27 0.37 3.42 14.67
CA ASN A 27 0.90 4.65 15.25
C ASN A 27 2.12 4.44 16.15
N CYS A 28 2.08 3.39 16.96
CA CYS A 28 2.96 3.24 18.13
C CYS A 28 4.03 2.17 17.94
N LEU A 29 3.88 1.25 16.98
CA LEU A 29 4.76 0.09 16.83
C LEU A 29 5.34 -0.05 15.42
N PRO A 30 5.99 0.99 14.83
CA PRO A 30 6.61 0.86 13.52
C PRO A 30 7.72 -0.18 13.46
N GLY A 31 8.29 -0.58 14.61
CA GLY A 31 9.19 -1.71 14.67
C GLY A 31 8.57 -3.00 14.12
N ARG A 32 7.25 -3.20 14.21
CA ARG A 32 6.58 -4.44 13.76
C ARG A 32 6.33 -4.51 12.26
N TYR A 33 6.19 -3.37 11.58
CA TYR A 33 5.80 -3.33 10.18
C TYR A 33 6.81 -2.67 9.25
N ALA A 34 7.81 -1.96 9.79
CA ALA A 34 8.83 -1.34 8.96
C ALA A 34 9.69 -2.41 8.28
N HIS A 35 9.90 -2.23 6.98
CA HIS A 35 10.73 -3.09 6.16
C HIS A 35 12.20 -3.01 6.60
N ASP A 36 12.91 -4.14 6.57
CA ASP A 36 14.26 -4.29 7.12
C ASP A 36 15.27 -3.28 6.55
N SER A 37 15.11 -2.91 5.28
CA SER A 37 15.95 -1.89 4.63
C SER A 37 15.94 -0.52 5.32
N TRP A 38 14.88 -0.18 6.07
CA TRP A 38 14.82 1.06 6.85
C TRP A 38 15.72 1.03 8.07
N PHE A 39 16.04 -0.15 8.58
CA PHE A 39 16.99 -0.31 9.67
C PHE A 39 18.42 -0.23 9.16
N ALA A 40 18.68 -0.71 7.94
CA ALA A 40 20.02 -0.68 7.33
C ALA A 40 20.61 0.75 7.22
N VAL A 41 19.75 1.77 7.12
CA VAL A 41 20.16 3.18 7.07
C VAL A 41 20.29 3.85 8.44
N LEU A 42 19.92 3.15 9.52
CA LEU A 42 20.03 3.68 10.88
C LEU A 42 21.37 3.32 11.54
N PRO A 43 21.89 4.18 12.44
CA PRO A 43 23.00 3.80 13.31
C PRO A 43 22.67 2.52 14.07
N ARG A 44 23.59 1.54 14.04
CA ARG A 44 23.42 0.22 14.69
C ARG A 44 22.21 -0.57 14.17
N GLY A 45 21.81 -0.37 12.91
CA GLY A 45 20.67 -1.04 12.27
C GLY A 45 20.59 -2.56 12.49
N ALA A 46 21.70 -3.28 12.35
CA ALA A 46 21.76 -4.72 12.58
C ALA A 46 21.39 -5.14 14.02
N LEU A 47 21.78 -4.34 15.02
CA LEU A 47 21.38 -4.55 16.41
C LEU A 47 19.89 -4.26 16.60
N LEU A 48 19.39 -3.18 16.02
CA LEU A 48 17.97 -2.80 16.10
C LEU A 48 17.07 -3.88 15.48
N LEU A 49 17.48 -4.47 14.35
CA LEU A 49 16.78 -5.61 13.73
C LEU A 49 16.72 -6.82 14.66
N ARG A 50 17.83 -7.17 15.33
CA ARG A 50 17.83 -8.26 16.31
C ARG A 50 16.95 -7.97 17.52
N LEU A 51 16.92 -6.71 17.96
CA LEU A 51 16.08 -6.28 19.08
C LEU A 51 14.58 -6.29 18.75
N ARG A 52 14.20 -6.09 17.48
CA ARG A 52 12.81 -6.14 17.01
C ARG A 52 12.10 -7.43 17.42
N GLU A 53 12.82 -8.55 17.38
CA GLU A 53 12.27 -9.87 17.69
C GLU A 53 11.94 -10.07 19.18
N SER A 54 12.37 -9.15 20.05
CA SER A 54 12.10 -9.21 21.50
C SER A 54 10.86 -8.37 21.87
N PRO A 55 9.76 -9.00 22.33
CA PRO A 55 8.55 -8.27 22.76
C PRO A 55 8.83 -7.28 23.90
N ARG A 56 9.80 -7.59 24.77
CA ARG A 56 10.15 -6.79 25.95
C ARG A 56 10.69 -5.40 25.60
N VAL A 57 11.29 -5.25 24.42
CA VAL A 57 11.87 -3.97 23.98
C VAL A 57 11.07 -3.32 22.86
N ALA A 58 10.00 -3.95 22.39
CA ALA A 58 9.24 -3.51 21.21
C ALA A 58 8.74 -2.06 21.34
N GLN A 59 8.22 -1.67 22.50
CA GLN A 59 7.73 -0.31 22.73
C GLN A 59 8.86 0.72 22.77
N ARG A 60 9.95 0.41 23.49
CA ARG A 60 11.12 1.30 23.58
C ARG A 60 11.78 1.47 22.21
N LEU A 61 12.00 0.36 21.50
CA LEU A 61 12.53 0.37 20.13
C LEU A 61 11.64 1.22 19.22
N SER A 62 10.33 0.99 19.27
CA SER A 62 9.38 1.72 18.42
C SER A 62 9.39 3.22 18.67
N ARG A 63 9.54 3.66 19.94
CA ARG A 63 9.71 5.07 20.27
C ARG A 63 10.99 5.66 19.67
N GLU A 64 12.12 4.96 19.82
CA GLU A 64 13.39 5.40 19.22
C GLU A 64 13.31 5.49 17.68
N LEU A 65 12.64 4.53 17.04
CA LEU A 65 12.40 4.55 15.59
C LEU A 65 11.50 5.72 15.17
N LEU A 66 10.43 5.98 15.91
CA LEU A 66 9.55 7.14 15.67
C LEU A 66 10.33 8.46 15.79
N ALA A 67 11.19 8.60 16.80
CA ALA A 67 12.05 9.77 16.95
C ALA A 67 13.02 9.90 15.76
N ALA A 68 13.74 8.81 15.42
CA ALA A 68 14.71 8.78 14.33
C ALA A 68 14.11 9.11 12.95
N TRP A 69 12.85 8.72 12.71
CA TRP A 69 12.14 9.02 11.46
C TRP A 69 11.34 10.33 11.50
N GLY A 70 11.32 11.05 12.63
CA GLY A 70 10.57 12.29 12.81
C GLY A 70 9.05 12.08 12.73
N LEU A 71 8.57 11.05 13.41
CA LEU A 71 7.17 10.63 13.51
C LEU A 71 6.65 10.58 14.96
N GLU A 72 7.52 10.78 15.95
CA GLU A 72 7.12 10.90 17.36
C GLU A 72 6.17 12.10 17.54
N GLY A 73 5.08 11.91 18.30
CA GLY A 73 4.05 12.94 18.53
C GLY A 73 3.11 13.20 17.34
N HIS A 74 3.39 12.65 16.15
CA HIS A 74 2.54 12.80 14.97
C HIS A 74 1.69 11.53 14.76
N TYR A 75 0.57 11.42 15.46
CA TYR A 75 -0.33 10.28 15.38
C TYR A 75 -1.48 10.54 14.41
N CYS A 76 -1.89 9.51 13.67
CA CYS A 76 -3.05 9.54 12.79
C CYS A 76 -4.14 8.67 13.41
N PHE A 77 -5.30 9.22 13.74
CA PHE A 77 -6.42 8.43 14.27
C PHE A 77 -7.66 8.46 13.34
N ASP A 78 -7.69 9.38 12.39
CA ASP A 78 -8.73 9.41 11.37
C ASP A 78 -8.44 8.39 10.27
N PHE A 79 -9.18 7.29 10.32
CA PHE A 79 -9.23 6.24 9.30
C PHE A 79 -10.65 6.08 8.76
N SER A 80 -11.45 7.16 8.76
CA SER A 80 -12.79 7.14 8.20
C SER A 80 -12.77 6.85 6.70
N ALA A 81 -11.80 7.42 5.97
CA ALA A 81 -11.61 7.20 4.54
C ALA A 81 -11.04 5.79 4.22
N PRO A 82 -11.63 5.04 3.27
CA PRO A 82 -11.10 3.74 2.84
C PRO A 82 -9.63 3.79 2.39
N SER A 83 -9.24 4.84 1.68
CA SER A 83 -7.84 5.00 1.23
C SER A 83 -6.85 5.14 2.39
N ALA A 84 -7.24 5.75 3.52
CA ALA A 84 -6.41 5.82 4.72
C ALA A 84 -6.17 4.43 5.32
N ARG A 85 -7.17 3.54 5.26
CA ARG A 85 -7.12 2.19 5.83
C ARG A 85 -6.19 1.25 5.07
N LEU A 86 -5.84 1.56 3.81
CA LEU A 86 -4.75 0.87 3.10
C LEU A 86 -3.45 0.92 3.92
N ALA A 87 -3.20 1.99 4.69
CA ALA A 87 -2.03 2.10 5.54
C ALA A 87 -2.01 1.11 6.72
N LEU A 88 -3.13 0.45 7.04
CA LEU A 88 -3.22 -0.56 8.10
C LEU A 88 -2.83 -1.96 7.61
N LEU A 89 -2.86 -2.22 6.30
CA LEU A 89 -2.47 -3.49 5.69
C LEU A 89 -1.00 -3.82 5.95
N ASP A 90 -0.64 -5.11 6.02
CA ASP A 90 0.76 -5.51 6.13
C ASP A 90 1.55 -5.17 4.85
N GLY A 91 2.88 -5.12 4.97
CA GLY A 91 3.76 -4.72 3.87
C GLY A 91 3.71 -5.66 2.67
N SER A 92 3.49 -6.97 2.87
CA SER A 92 3.45 -7.95 1.78
C SER A 92 2.16 -7.80 0.97
N THR A 93 1.02 -7.64 1.64
CA THR A 93 -0.26 -7.33 0.99
C THR A 93 -0.18 -6.02 0.23
N LEU A 94 0.40 -4.97 0.82
CA LEU A 94 0.58 -3.69 0.13
C LEU A 94 1.47 -3.79 -1.10
N ALA A 95 2.60 -4.48 -1.01
CA ALA A 95 3.50 -4.71 -2.15
C ALA A 95 2.80 -5.48 -3.27
N GLN A 96 1.98 -6.47 -2.92
CA GLN A 96 1.15 -7.20 -3.89
C GLN A 96 0.16 -6.25 -4.55
N LEU A 97 -0.67 -5.51 -3.79
CA LEU A 97 -1.65 -4.58 -4.36
C LEU A 97 -1.00 -3.53 -5.27
N VAL A 98 0.18 -3.02 -4.90
CA VAL A 98 0.99 -2.12 -5.73
C VAL A 98 1.37 -2.78 -7.06
N LEU A 99 1.85 -4.02 -7.04
CA LEU A 99 2.19 -4.75 -8.27
C LEU A 99 0.96 -4.90 -9.18
N TYR A 100 -0.17 -5.36 -8.63
CA TYR A 100 -1.41 -5.54 -9.39
C TYR A 100 -1.97 -4.21 -9.94
N ALA A 101 -1.88 -3.13 -9.16
CA ALA A 101 -2.22 -1.78 -9.64
C ALA A 101 -1.29 -1.31 -10.77
N GLY A 102 0.00 -1.62 -10.70
CA GLY A 102 0.94 -1.37 -11.80
C GLY A 102 0.63 -2.18 -13.06
N LEU A 103 0.16 -3.41 -12.89
CA LEU A 103 -0.21 -4.29 -13.99
C LEU A 103 -1.44 -3.80 -14.75
N THR A 104 -2.35 -3.04 -14.12
CA THR A 104 -3.46 -2.38 -14.85
C THR A 104 -2.93 -1.29 -15.78
N ALA A 105 -1.96 -0.50 -15.35
CA ALA A 105 -1.32 0.52 -16.18
C ALA A 105 -0.45 -0.07 -17.31
N THR A 106 0.09 -1.28 -17.11
CA THR A 106 1.02 -1.95 -18.04
C THR A 106 0.40 -3.11 -18.82
N ALA A 107 -0.89 -3.39 -18.67
CA ALA A 107 -1.56 -4.54 -19.30
C ALA A 107 -1.44 -4.56 -20.84
N ALA A 108 -1.40 -3.38 -21.48
CA ALA A 108 -1.19 -3.27 -22.92
C ALA A 108 0.17 -3.81 -23.37
N TYR A 109 1.23 -3.63 -22.57
CA TYR A 109 2.56 -4.18 -22.84
C TYR A 109 2.53 -5.71 -22.78
N VAL A 110 1.95 -6.26 -21.72
CA VAL A 110 1.91 -7.72 -21.52
C VAL A 110 1.17 -8.43 -22.66
N ARG A 111 0.07 -7.84 -23.15
CA ARG A 111 -0.68 -8.40 -24.31
C ARG A 111 0.08 -8.32 -25.63
N ARG A 112 0.98 -7.36 -25.80
CA ARG A 112 1.80 -7.19 -27.02
C ARG A 112 3.12 -7.97 -26.97
N ALA A 113 3.48 -8.56 -25.84
CA ALA A 113 4.61 -9.47 -25.73
C ALA A 113 4.27 -10.80 -26.43
N VAL A 114 4.45 -10.86 -27.75
CA VAL A 114 4.13 -12.07 -28.55
C VAL A 114 5.31 -13.06 -28.55
N GLU A 115 6.53 -12.60 -28.28
CA GLU A 115 7.72 -13.45 -28.25
C GLU A 115 7.70 -14.40 -27.05
N ARG A 116 7.86 -15.70 -27.31
CA ARG A 116 7.84 -16.76 -26.30
C ARG A 116 8.88 -16.53 -25.20
N ASP A 117 10.08 -16.09 -25.55
CA ASP A 117 11.17 -15.87 -24.59
C ASP A 117 10.88 -14.68 -23.68
N LYS A 118 10.29 -13.60 -24.22
CA LYS A 118 9.83 -12.46 -23.42
C LYS A 118 8.70 -12.88 -22.48
N MET A 119 7.74 -13.66 -22.96
CA MET A 119 6.64 -14.16 -22.12
C MET A 119 7.15 -15.09 -21.01
N ALA A 120 8.12 -15.96 -21.31
CA ALA A 120 8.77 -16.82 -20.32
C ALA A 120 9.52 -16.00 -19.27
N ALA A 121 10.27 -14.97 -19.69
CA ALA A 121 10.98 -14.07 -18.78
C ALA A 121 10.00 -13.27 -17.89
N LEU A 122 8.91 -12.76 -18.45
CA LEU A 122 7.85 -12.09 -17.68
C LEU A 122 7.20 -13.05 -16.67
N LYS A 123 6.91 -14.30 -17.08
CA LYS A 123 6.37 -15.33 -16.17
C LYS A 123 7.34 -15.62 -15.02
N GLN A 124 8.64 -15.72 -15.29
CA GLN A 124 9.66 -15.95 -14.27
C GLN A 124 9.79 -14.77 -13.30
N ARG A 125 9.66 -13.52 -13.77
CA ARG A 125 9.79 -12.33 -12.93
C ARG A 125 8.54 -11.99 -12.13
N LEU A 126 7.36 -12.09 -12.73
CA LEU A 126 6.08 -11.70 -12.11
C LEU A 126 5.42 -12.86 -11.36
N GLY A 127 5.72 -14.09 -11.75
CA GLY A 127 4.95 -15.26 -11.39
C GLY A 127 3.71 -15.45 -12.28
N GLU A 128 3.22 -16.68 -12.31
CA GLU A 128 2.05 -17.07 -13.11
C GLU A 128 0.75 -16.33 -12.73
N PRO A 129 0.40 -16.14 -11.44
CA PRO A 129 -0.84 -15.46 -11.07
C PRO A 129 -0.89 -14.00 -11.54
N ALA A 130 0.22 -13.27 -11.40
CA ALA A 130 0.32 -11.88 -11.81
C ALA A 130 0.27 -11.74 -13.34
N LEU A 131 0.92 -12.65 -14.07
CA LEU A 131 0.86 -12.67 -15.52
C LEU A 131 -0.57 -12.95 -16.03
N LEU A 132 -1.25 -13.94 -15.47
CA LEU A 132 -2.64 -14.26 -15.82
C LEU A 132 -3.57 -13.09 -15.54
N PHE A 133 -3.40 -12.42 -14.40
CA PHE A 133 -4.14 -11.21 -14.08
C PHE A 133 -3.92 -10.11 -15.13
N ALA A 134 -2.67 -9.83 -15.49
CA ALA A 134 -2.33 -8.79 -16.46
C ALA A 134 -2.99 -9.04 -17.83
N LEU A 135 -3.11 -10.31 -18.24
CA LEU A 135 -3.73 -10.70 -19.50
C LEU A 135 -5.26 -10.72 -19.45
N LYS A 136 -5.84 -11.25 -18.37
CA LYS A 136 -7.27 -11.59 -18.30
C LYS A 136 -8.14 -10.59 -17.55
N ARG A 137 -7.59 -9.87 -16.58
CA ARG A 137 -8.36 -9.06 -15.62
C ARG A 137 -8.01 -7.60 -15.68
N ALA A 138 -6.72 -7.28 -15.69
CA ALA A 138 -6.20 -5.93 -15.68
C ALA A 138 -6.79 -5.00 -16.78
N PRO A 139 -7.06 -5.45 -18.02
CA PRO A 139 -7.68 -4.60 -19.05
C PRO A 139 -9.11 -4.15 -18.74
N PHE A 140 -9.81 -4.85 -17.84
CA PHE A 140 -11.19 -4.57 -17.46
C PHE A 140 -11.29 -3.71 -16.19
N LEU A 141 -10.18 -3.53 -15.48
CA LEU A 141 -10.11 -2.62 -14.34
C LEU A 141 -9.92 -1.20 -14.88
N SER A 142 -10.93 -0.37 -14.67
CA SER A 142 -10.96 1.00 -15.17
C SER A 142 -10.28 1.97 -14.19
N GLY A 143 -9.75 3.08 -14.71
CA GLY A 143 -9.36 4.22 -13.88
C GLY A 143 -7.89 4.62 -13.91
N VAL A 144 -7.00 3.79 -14.44
CA VAL A 144 -5.60 4.18 -14.65
C VAL A 144 -5.32 4.25 -16.14
N ALA A 145 -4.81 5.39 -16.60
CA ALA A 145 -4.42 5.56 -17.98
C ALA A 145 -3.30 4.57 -18.32
N PRO A 146 -3.37 3.89 -19.48
CA PRO A 146 -2.29 3.00 -19.90
C PRO A 146 -1.00 3.81 -20.05
N LEU A 147 0.11 3.20 -19.65
CA LEU A 147 1.41 3.80 -19.85
C LEU A 147 1.74 3.91 -21.36
N PRO A 148 2.61 4.87 -21.76
CA PRO A 148 2.94 5.08 -23.17
C PRO A 148 3.48 3.84 -23.87
N ASP A 149 3.07 3.67 -25.13
CA ASP A 149 3.47 2.55 -25.99
C ASP A 149 5.00 2.45 -26.23
N ALA A 150 5.76 3.52 -26.01
CA ALA A 150 7.21 3.50 -26.11
C ALA A 150 7.87 2.44 -25.20
N LEU A 151 7.19 2.02 -24.14
CA LEU A 151 7.70 1.06 -23.17
C LEU A 151 7.73 -0.38 -23.69
N HIS A 152 7.12 -0.70 -24.85
CA HIS A 152 7.13 -2.04 -25.47
C HIS A 152 8.54 -2.59 -25.77
N ARG A 153 9.56 -1.73 -25.78
CA ARG A 153 10.97 -2.10 -25.98
C ARG A 153 11.74 -2.31 -24.68
N ALA A 154 11.12 -2.10 -23.52
CA ALA A 154 11.77 -2.33 -22.24
C ALA A 154 12.15 -3.80 -22.05
N SER A 155 13.31 -4.04 -21.43
CA SER A 155 13.68 -5.39 -20.97
C SER A 155 12.70 -5.87 -19.89
N PRO A 156 12.60 -7.19 -19.63
CA PRO A 156 11.73 -7.73 -18.57
C PRO A 156 12.01 -7.14 -17.18
N ASP A 157 13.28 -6.85 -16.88
CA ASP A 157 13.67 -6.23 -15.60
C ASP A 157 13.23 -4.77 -15.51
N ALA A 158 13.43 -4.01 -16.58
CA ALA A 158 12.92 -2.65 -16.67
C ALA A 158 11.38 -2.63 -16.59
N PHE A 159 10.71 -3.59 -17.24
CA PHE A 159 9.26 -3.73 -17.18
C PHE A 159 8.78 -3.92 -15.73
N HIS A 160 9.35 -4.86 -14.98
CA HIS A 160 8.97 -5.08 -13.59
C HIS A 160 9.12 -3.82 -12.74
N GLN A 161 10.22 -3.09 -12.90
CA GLN A 161 10.43 -1.82 -12.22
C GLN A 161 9.40 -0.76 -12.64
N ILE A 162 9.13 -0.59 -13.92
CA ILE A 162 8.11 0.33 -14.44
C ILE A 162 6.73 0.01 -13.87
N THR A 163 6.35 -1.26 -13.83
CA THR A 163 5.09 -1.73 -13.24
C THR A 163 5.01 -1.34 -11.77
N LEU A 164 6.04 -1.62 -10.97
CA LEU A 164 6.06 -1.24 -9.56
C LEU A 164 5.98 0.28 -9.36
N LEU A 165 6.71 1.05 -10.17
CA LEU A 165 6.66 2.51 -10.13
C LEU A 165 5.24 3.04 -10.42
N ALA A 166 4.58 2.51 -11.44
CA ALA A 166 3.20 2.90 -11.78
C ALA A 166 2.22 2.59 -10.63
N GLY A 167 2.36 1.41 -10.03
CA GLY A 167 1.58 1.02 -8.86
C GLY A 167 1.80 1.94 -7.65
N LEU A 168 3.06 2.27 -7.34
CA LEU A 168 3.41 3.18 -6.24
C LEU A 168 2.90 4.59 -6.48
N GLN A 169 2.99 5.09 -7.70
CA GLN A 169 2.42 6.39 -8.08
C GLN A 169 0.90 6.40 -7.92
N CYS A 170 0.23 5.29 -8.25
CA CYS A 170 -1.21 5.16 -8.04
C CYS A 170 -1.56 5.10 -6.55
N LEU A 171 -0.78 4.40 -5.72
CA LEU A 171 -0.95 4.38 -4.26
C LEU A 171 -0.72 5.77 -3.66
N ALA A 172 0.32 6.48 -4.10
CA ALA A 172 0.57 7.86 -3.66
C ALA A 172 -0.58 8.79 -4.07
N ALA A 173 -1.17 8.59 -5.25
CA ALA A 173 -2.33 9.33 -5.74
C ALA A 173 -3.58 9.08 -4.90
N SER A 174 -3.87 7.83 -4.52
CA SER A 174 -5.06 7.50 -3.72
C SER A 174 -5.00 8.08 -2.30
N LEU A 175 -3.79 8.39 -1.81
CA LEU A 175 -3.55 9.03 -0.52
C LEU A 175 -3.42 10.57 -0.62
N LYS A 176 -3.73 11.18 -1.77
CA LYS A 176 -3.71 12.64 -1.90
C LYS A 176 -4.71 13.27 -0.92
N GLY A 177 -4.24 14.26 -0.15
CA GLY A 177 -5.04 14.91 0.90
C GLY A 177 -4.92 14.26 2.28
N GLN A 178 -4.32 13.07 2.37
CA GLN A 178 -4.07 12.42 3.66
C GLN A 178 -2.89 13.04 4.41
N GLU A 179 -2.92 12.91 5.74
CA GLU A 179 -1.88 13.41 6.63
C GLU A 179 -0.48 12.95 6.19
N ARG A 180 0.51 13.84 6.37
CA ARG A 180 1.91 13.52 6.05
C ARG A 180 2.41 12.34 6.88
N ALA A 181 2.02 12.27 8.14
CA ALA A 181 2.41 11.21 9.07
C ALA A 181 1.91 9.83 8.64
N LEU A 182 0.67 9.75 8.12
CA LEU A 182 0.09 8.53 7.54
C LEU A 182 0.92 8.04 6.35
N ARG A 183 1.17 8.92 5.38
CA ARG A 183 1.94 8.58 4.17
C ARG A 183 3.36 8.14 4.48
N ARG A 184 4.04 8.81 5.43
CA ARG A 184 5.39 8.43 5.86
C ARG A 184 5.42 7.06 6.55
N ARG A 185 4.44 6.74 7.40
CA ARG A 185 4.35 5.42 8.04
C ARG A 185 4.04 4.30 7.05
N LEU A 186 3.12 4.53 6.12
CA LEU A 186 2.85 3.60 5.04
C LEU A 186 4.10 3.31 4.20
N LEU A 187 4.91 4.33 3.92
CA LEU A 187 6.19 4.17 3.22
C LEU A 187 7.18 3.25 3.94
N LEU A 188 7.16 3.19 5.27
CA LEU A 188 8.03 2.30 6.04
C LEU A 188 7.74 0.82 5.74
N LYS A 189 6.54 0.49 5.26
CA LYS A 189 6.15 -0.89 4.93
C LYS A 189 6.79 -1.40 3.62
N PHE A 190 7.36 -0.52 2.82
CA PHE A 190 8.04 -0.85 1.58
C PHE A 190 9.56 -0.81 1.73
N PRO A 191 10.32 -1.45 0.83
CA PRO A 191 11.75 -1.23 0.73
C PRO A 191 12.10 0.26 0.65
N GLN A 192 13.14 0.67 1.38
CA GLN A 192 13.54 2.08 1.51
C GLN A 192 13.84 2.71 0.13
N GLY A 193 14.40 1.93 -0.80
CA GLY A 193 14.66 2.38 -2.17
C GLY A 193 13.40 2.77 -2.95
N TRP A 194 12.21 2.34 -2.51
CA TRP A 194 10.94 2.69 -3.14
C TRP A 194 10.42 4.06 -2.69
N ALA A 195 10.99 4.65 -1.63
CA ALA A 195 10.51 5.92 -1.08
C ALA A 195 10.54 7.06 -2.11
N ALA A 196 11.55 7.08 -2.99
CA ALA A 196 11.67 8.08 -4.07
C ALA A 196 10.51 7.99 -5.09
N ALA A 197 10.01 6.77 -5.33
CA ALA A 197 8.92 6.52 -6.28
C ALA A 197 7.54 6.95 -5.77
N PHE A 198 7.43 7.16 -4.45
CA PHE A 198 6.19 7.62 -3.81
C PHE A 198 5.99 9.13 -3.88
N ALA A 199 6.97 9.86 -4.42
CA ALA A 199 6.85 11.28 -4.67
C ALA A 199 5.80 11.56 -5.77
N PRO A 200 5.00 12.62 -5.65
CA PRO A 200 4.03 12.99 -6.67
C PRO A 200 4.74 13.28 -8.01
N SER A 201 4.22 12.70 -9.09
CA SER A 201 4.71 12.90 -10.46
C SER A 201 3.76 13.82 -11.25
N LYS A 202 4.25 14.50 -12.30
CA LYS A 202 3.39 15.30 -13.19
C LYS A 202 2.33 14.45 -13.91
N ALA A 203 2.60 13.15 -14.09
CA ALA A 203 1.70 12.19 -14.74
C ALA A 203 0.86 11.37 -13.73
N THR A 204 0.58 11.90 -12.54
CA THR A 204 -0.15 11.16 -11.50
C THR A 204 -1.58 10.86 -11.97
N PRO A 205 -2.05 9.60 -11.90
CA PRO A 205 -3.43 9.27 -12.24
C PRO A 205 -4.44 10.01 -11.33
N PRO A 206 -5.72 10.14 -11.76
CA PRO A 206 -6.74 10.76 -10.92
C PRO A 206 -6.87 10.05 -9.55
N PRO A 207 -6.75 10.78 -8.42
CA PRO A 207 -6.78 10.18 -7.07
C PRO A 207 -7.96 9.24 -6.80
N ALA A 208 -9.17 9.67 -7.20
CA ALA A 208 -10.38 8.88 -7.01
C ALA A 208 -10.39 7.58 -7.80
N ALA A 209 -9.76 7.57 -8.98
CA ALA A 209 -9.68 6.38 -9.82
C ALA A 209 -8.67 5.37 -9.24
N CYS A 210 -7.55 5.86 -8.71
CA CYS A 210 -6.61 5.02 -7.96
C CYS A 210 -7.21 4.46 -6.67
N ALA A 211 -7.95 5.25 -5.89
CA ALA A 211 -8.62 4.76 -4.69
C ALA A 211 -9.57 3.59 -5.02
N ARG A 212 -10.47 3.76 -6.00
CA ARG A 212 -11.38 2.69 -6.45
C ARG A 212 -10.64 1.45 -6.93
N LEU A 213 -9.52 1.60 -7.64
CA LEU A 213 -8.71 0.47 -8.07
C LEU A 213 -8.18 -0.31 -6.87
N PHE A 214 -7.64 0.37 -5.85
CA PHE A 214 -7.18 -0.31 -4.64
C PHE A 214 -8.32 -1.00 -3.88
N ASP A 215 -9.51 -0.41 -3.82
CA ASP A 215 -10.67 -1.05 -3.20
C ASP A 215 -11.05 -2.34 -3.93
N GLN A 216 -11.09 -2.32 -5.28
CA GLN A 216 -11.35 -3.49 -6.10
C GLN A 216 -10.28 -4.59 -5.91
N LEU A 217 -9.01 -4.20 -5.92
CA LEU A 217 -7.90 -5.14 -5.73
C LEU A 217 -7.88 -5.73 -4.31
N LEU A 218 -8.21 -4.93 -3.29
CA LEU A 218 -8.29 -5.38 -1.90
C LEU A 218 -9.36 -6.46 -1.74
N LEU A 219 -10.55 -6.24 -2.31
CA LEU A 219 -11.64 -7.22 -2.28
C LEU A 219 -11.29 -8.52 -3.03
N GLU A 220 -10.55 -8.40 -4.14
CA GLU A 220 -10.22 -9.56 -5.00
C GLU A 220 -9.04 -10.38 -4.46
N PHE A 221 -7.98 -9.75 -3.96
CA PHE A 221 -6.72 -10.41 -3.62
C PHE A 221 -6.44 -10.53 -2.12
N ALA A 222 -7.17 -9.80 -1.30
CA ALA A 222 -6.93 -9.72 0.13
C ALA A 222 -8.26 -9.70 0.94
N PRO A 223 -9.16 -10.69 0.72
CA PRO A 223 -10.48 -10.71 1.36
C PRO A 223 -10.42 -10.77 2.89
N GLN A 224 -9.33 -11.28 3.48
CA GLN A 224 -9.10 -11.24 4.93
C GLN A 224 -9.08 -9.80 5.49
N TRP A 225 -8.78 -8.82 4.63
CA TRP A 225 -8.76 -7.40 4.94
C TRP A 225 -10.01 -6.65 4.45
N ALA A 226 -11.02 -7.35 3.90
CA ALA A 226 -12.21 -6.72 3.33
C ALA A 226 -13.00 -5.86 4.33
N HIS A 227 -12.91 -6.18 5.63
CA HIS A 227 -13.49 -5.37 6.71
C HIS A 227 -12.93 -3.93 6.76
N LEU A 228 -11.75 -3.68 6.16
CA LEU A 228 -11.18 -2.34 6.03
C LEU A 228 -11.71 -1.57 4.82
N ALA A 229 -12.30 -2.24 3.83
CA ALA A 229 -12.82 -1.60 2.61
C ALA A 229 -14.21 -0.95 2.78
N ALA A 230 -14.88 -1.23 3.90
CA ALA A 230 -16.28 -0.85 4.17
C ALA A 230 -16.50 0.61 4.61
#